data_AF-A0A7S3LR21-F1
#
_entry.id   AF-A0A7S3LR21-F1
#
_cell.length_a   1.000
_cell.length_b   1.000
_cell.length_c   1.000
_cell.angle_alpha   90.00
_cell.angle_beta   90.00
_cell.angle_gamma   90.00
#
_symmetry.space_group_name_H-M   'P 1'
#
loop_
_entity.id
_entity.type
_entity.pdbx_description
1 polymer ?
#
loop_
_entity_poly.entity_id
_entity_poly.type
_entity_poly.pdbx_seq_one_letter_code
_entity_poly.pdbx_strand_id
1 'polypeptide(L)'
;MLDFCYVANLLLFLYIMAFQQSGFLFLVCFGLANSTLAFAIPLLHNALVFHSIDKVTSIFIHAMPMCVVFTIRWFPEQSSRIWYAEFKPENLEEELATLLQLNLTESKLPDKVLYIAFPAATTLLVFLGQMMEFILLHFIATHPKVKRCIRFHEDKDHMNLFRLVTNTHGDKSAFLSAYPFLSYTLGMTFGGLFASAPVGLFYIYFNINTAFVVIILFSALWSGSRFYVKVFGLYHMDQENQVEGQVKVQVRLESPFGEELGSNV
;
A
#
# COMPACT_ATOMS: atom_id res chain seq x y z
N MET A 1 -9.17 -3.79 8.67
CA MET A 1 -7.76 -4.22 8.70
C MET A 1 -6.98 -3.03 9.23
N LEU A 2 -6.21 -3.22 10.30
CA LEU A 2 -5.34 -2.18 10.84
C LEU A 2 -3.97 -2.44 10.21
N ASP A 3 -3.72 -1.78 9.09
CA ASP A 3 -2.49 -1.90 8.30
C ASP A 3 -1.62 -0.65 8.47
N PHE A 4 -0.30 -0.78 8.27
CA PHE A 4 0.68 0.31 8.36
C PHE A 4 0.25 1.62 7.67
N CYS A 5 -0.49 1.53 6.56
CA CYS A 5 -0.95 2.69 5.81
C CYS A 5 -1.86 3.62 6.62
N TYR A 6 -2.65 3.11 7.58
CA TYR A 6 -3.49 3.96 8.42
C TYR A 6 -2.66 4.84 9.36
N VAL A 7 -1.56 4.30 9.90
CA VAL A 7 -0.63 5.07 10.74
C VAL A 7 0.06 6.17 9.91
N ALA A 8 0.52 5.83 8.71
CA ALA A 8 1.14 6.81 7.82
C ALA A 8 0.16 7.94 7.42
N ASN A 9 -1.09 7.60 7.10
CA ASN A 9 -2.13 8.60 6.82
C ASN A 9 -2.45 9.46 8.04
N LEU A 10 -2.49 8.87 9.24
CA LEU A 10 -2.69 9.62 10.49
C LEU A 10 -1.54 10.59 10.76
N LEU A 11 -0.29 10.16 10.58
CA LEU A 11 0.88 11.04 10.72
C LEU A 11 0.83 12.21 9.74
N LEU A 12 0.50 11.94 8.47
CA LEU A 12 0.32 13.00 7.48
C LEU A 12 -0.84 13.93 7.86
N PHE A 13 -1.95 13.39 8.33
CA PHE A 13 -3.09 14.18 8.81
C PHE A 13 -2.69 15.09 9.97
N LEU A 14 -1.93 14.60 10.94
CA LEU A 14 -1.42 15.41 12.05
C LEU A 14 -0.44 16.49 11.55
N TYR A 15 0.41 16.18 10.57
CA TYR A 15 1.30 17.17 9.97
C TYR A 15 0.52 18.32 9.32
N ILE A 16 -0.45 18.01 8.45
CA ILE A 16 -1.25 19.05 7.76
C ILE A 16 -2.18 19.83 8.70
N MET A 17 -2.58 19.23 9.83
CA MET A 17 -3.55 19.81 10.77
C MET A 17 -2.95 20.46 12.03
N ALA A 18 -1.69 20.24 12.38
CA ALA A 18 -1.16 20.78 13.64
C ALA A 18 0.35 21.09 13.63
N PHE A 19 1.13 20.47 12.74
CA PHE A 19 2.60 20.47 12.84
C PHE A 19 3.29 20.86 11.52
N GLN A 20 2.76 21.85 10.80
CA GLN A 20 3.26 22.26 9.47
C GLN A 20 4.67 22.86 9.48
N GLN A 21 5.10 23.35 10.65
CA GLN A 21 6.42 23.92 10.88
C GLN A 21 7.50 22.87 11.10
N SER A 22 7.12 21.60 11.34
CA SER A 22 8.08 20.56 11.66
C SER A 22 8.67 19.91 10.41
N GLY A 23 9.94 20.21 10.15
CA GLY A 23 10.71 19.62 9.04
C GLY A 23 10.94 18.13 9.25
N PHE A 24 11.20 17.71 10.49
CA PHE A 24 11.34 16.30 10.87
C PHE A 24 10.09 15.48 10.55
N LEU A 25 8.92 15.93 11.03
CA LEU A 25 7.67 15.20 10.80
C LEU A 25 7.30 15.18 9.31
N PHE A 26 7.54 16.28 8.59
CA PHE A 26 7.35 16.33 7.15
C PHE A 26 8.19 15.26 6.45
N LEU A 27 9.47 15.15 6.79
CA LEU A 27 10.38 14.25 6.13
C LEU A 27 10.05 12.78 6.42
N VAL A 28 9.57 12.46 7.63
CA VAL A 28 8.98 11.16 7.95
C VAL A 28 7.76 10.90 7.05
N CYS A 29 6.81 11.83 6.98
CA CYS A 29 5.62 11.68 6.14
C CYS A 29 5.98 11.51 4.66
N PHE A 30 6.94 12.29 4.16
CA PHE A 30 7.44 12.21 2.80
C PHE A 30 8.05 10.84 2.51
N GLY A 31 8.87 10.33 3.43
CA GLY A 31 9.50 9.03 3.31
C GLY A 31 8.48 7.89 3.31
N LEU A 32 7.51 7.90 4.22
CA LEU A 32 6.45 6.89 4.29
C LEU A 32 5.56 6.90 3.03
N ALA A 33 5.17 8.08 2.57
CA ALA A 33 4.31 8.25 1.41
C ALA A 33 4.99 7.78 0.11
N ASN A 34 6.26 8.12 -0.10
CA ASN A 34 7.00 7.78 -1.32
C ASN A 34 7.71 6.41 -1.28
N SER A 35 7.62 5.69 -0.15
CA SER A 35 8.13 4.31 -0.03
C SER A 35 6.99 3.30 0.02
N THR A 36 6.69 2.75 1.19
CA THR A 36 5.78 1.60 1.34
C THR A 36 4.37 1.90 0.84
N LEU A 37 3.86 3.12 0.99
CA LEU A 37 2.51 3.48 0.54
C LEU A 37 2.40 3.52 -0.99
N ALA A 38 3.31 4.25 -1.66
CA ALA A 38 3.31 4.35 -3.12
C ALA A 38 3.59 2.98 -3.77
N PHE A 39 4.57 2.23 -3.27
CA PHE A 39 4.91 0.90 -3.81
C PHE A 39 3.84 -0.16 -3.54
N ALA A 40 3.00 0.00 -2.50
CA ALA A 40 1.88 -0.90 -2.27
C ALA A 40 0.88 -0.89 -3.45
N ILE A 41 0.81 0.18 -4.24
CA ILE A 41 -0.11 0.29 -5.37
C ILE A 41 0.17 -0.80 -6.43
N PRO A 42 1.34 -0.82 -7.09
CA PRO A 42 1.66 -1.88 -8.05
C PRO A 42 1.83 -3.25 -7.39
N LEU A 43 2.44 -3.33 -6.20
CA LEU A 43 2.78 -4.61 -5.56
C LEU A 43 1.56 -5.37 -5.06
N LEU A 44 0.55 -4.67 -4.53
CA LEU A 44 -0.70 -5.27 -4.06
C LEU A 44 -1.82 -5.19 -5.09
N HIS A 45 -1.50 -4.80 -6.33
CA HIS A 45 -2.44 -4.63 -7.43
C HIS A 45 -3.66 -3.76 -7.05
N ASN A 46 -3.41 -2.67 -6.31
CA ASN A 46 -4.46 -1.72 -5.98
C ASN A 46 -4.91 -1.01 -7.27
N ALA A 47 -6.15 -1.28 -7.65
CA ALA A 47 -6.72 -0.87 -8.92
C ALA A 47 -7.74 0.26 -8.72
N LEU A 48 -7.63 1.31 -9.54
CA LEU A 48 -8.61 2.39 -9.53
C LEU A 48 -9.90 1.94 -10.23
N VAL A 49 -10.93 1.62 -9.45
CA VAL A 49 -12.22 1.11 -9.95
C VAL A 49 -13.36 1.89 -9.31
N PHE A 50 -13.86 2.91 -10.00
CA PHE A 50 -14.80 3.90 -9.45
C PHE A 50 -16.12 3.33 -8.90
N HIS A 51 -16.59 2.17 -9.39
CA HIS A 51 -17.83 1.55 -8.89
C HIS A 51 -17.64 0.74 -7.59
N SER A 52 -16.41 0.57 -7.12
CA SER A 52 -16.11 -0.21 -5.92
C SER A 52 -15.50 0.69 -4.84
N ILE A 53 -16.30 0.99 -3.81
CA ILE A 53 -15.87 1.82 -2.67
C ILE A 53 -14.63 1.22 -2.00
N ASP A 54 -14.58 -0.11 -1.82
CA ASP A 54 -13.42 -0.80 -1.24
C ASP A 54 -12.13 -0.54 -2.02
N LYS A 55 -12.19 -0.64 -3.36
CA LYS A 55 -11.03 -0.41 -4.23
C LYS A 55 -10.63 1.06 -4.28
N VAL A 56 -11.61 1.97 -4.34
CA VAL A 56 -11.37 3.42 -4.29
C VAL A 56 -10.76 3.84 -2.96
N THR A 57 -11.25 3.30 -1.85
CA THR A 57 -10.72 3.61 -0.51
C THR A 57 -9.28 3.11 -0.38
N SER A 58 -9.01 1.89 -0.83
CA SER A 58 -7.66 1.32 -0.82
C SER A 58 -6.69 2.15 -1.66
N ILE A 59 -7.03 2.51 -2.90
CA ILE A 59 -6.13 3.33 -3.70
C ILE A 59 -5.97 4.73 -3.12
N PHE A 60 -7.01 5.31 -2.52
CA PHE A 60 -6.97 6.62 -1.89
C PHE A 60 -5.95 6.68 -0.76
N ILE A 61 -6.00 5.74 0.19
CA ILE A 61 -5.08 5.70 1.35
C ILE A 61 -3.62 5.43 0.94
N HIS A 62 -3.38 4.88 -0.25
CA HIS A 62 -2.02 4.62 -0.75
C HIS A 62 -1.50 5.74 -1.66
N ALA A 63 -2.34 6.32 -2.51
CA ALA A 63 -1.94 7.31 -3.51
C ALA A 63 -1.98 8.76 -3.00
N MET A 64 -2.98 9.12 -2.20
CA MET A 64 -3.14 10.52 -1.76
C MET A 64 -1.98 11.04 -0.92
N PRO A 65 -1.41 10.27 0.03
CA PRO A 65 -0.28 10.76 0.80
C PRO A 65 0.89 11.21 -0.07
N MET A 66 1.21 10.44 -1.11
CA MET A 66 2.25 10.77 -2.09
C MET A 66 1.93 12.07 -2.84
N CYS A 67 0.69 12.25 -3.30
CA CYS A 67 0.28 13.48 -3.98
C CYS A 67 0.37 14.72 -3.05
N VAL A 68 -0.07 14.59 -1.80
CA VAL A 68 -0.04 15.69 -0.83
C VAL A 68 1.40 16.12 -0.53
N VAL A 69 2.27 15.18 -0.14
CA VAL A 69 3.67 15.53 0.17
C VAL A 69 4.44 16.03 -1.05
N PHE A 70 4.07 15.59 -2.26
CA PHE A 70 4.62 16.11 -3.51
C PHE A 70 4.30 17.60 -3.68
N THR A 71 3.03 17.99 -3.47
CA THR A 71 2.63 19.41 -3.57
C THR A 71 3.33 20.27 -2.52
N ILE A 72 3.41 19.80 -1.27
CA ILE A 72 4.05 20.55 -0.18
C ILE A 72 5.57 20.67 -0.41
N ARG A 73 6.24 19.61 -0.88
CA ARG A 73 7.70 19.62 -1.10
C ARG A 73 8.13 20.57 -2.21
N TRP A 74 7.41 20.55 -3.34
CA TRP A 74 7.83 21.22 -4.57
C TRP A 74 7.14 22.55 -4.81
N PHE A 75 5.99 22.75 -4.18
CA PHE A 75 5.18 23.96 -4.31
C PHE A 75 4.71 24.44 -2.91
N PRO A 76 5.64 24.69 -1.96
CA PRO A 76 5.29 25.04 -0.58
C PRO A 76 4.54 26.38 -0.48
N GLU A 77 4.91 27.39 -1.28
CA GLU A 77 4.24 28.69 -1.29
C GLU A 77 2.79 28.56 -1.78
N GLN A 78 2.57 27.83 -2.87
CA GLN A 78 1.24 27.59 -3.43
C GLN A 78 0.38 26.76 -2.48
N SER A 79 0.96 25.73 -1.86
CA SER A 79 0.28 24.88 -0.87
C SER A 79 -0.09 25.68 0.38
N SER A 80 0.79 26.57 0.83
CA SER A 80 0.58 27.44 2.00
C SER A 80 -0.47 28.51 1.74
N ARG A 81 -0.55 29.04 0.51
CA ARG A 81 -1.49 30.11 0.15
C ARG A 81 -2.96 29.72 0.33
N ILE A 82 -3.28 28.46 0.04
CA ILE A 82 -4.65 27.93 0.11
C ILE A 82 -4.97 27.28 1.46
N TRP A 83 -3.96 27.13 2.32
CA TRP A 83 -4.10 26.51 3.62
C TRP A 83 -4.07 27.55 4.74
N TYR A 84 -4.49 27.16 5.94
CA TYR A 84 -4.59 28.10 7.06
C TYR A 84 -3.22 28.42 7.70
N ALA A 85 -2.19 27.63 7.40
CA ALA A 85 -0.85 27.76 7.96
C ALA A 85 0.22 27.55 6.88
N GLU A 86 1.37 28.19 7.06
CA GLU A 86 2.53 28.06 6.18
C GLU A 86 3.23 26.71 6.39
N PHE A 87 3.53 26.01 5.29
CA PHE A 87 4.32 24.78 5.32
C PHE A 87 5.80 25.11 5.18
N LYS A 88 6.62 24.68 6.14
CA LYS A 88 8.08 24.86 6.12
C LYS A 88 8.80 23.51 6.13
N PRO A 89 8.83 22.79 4.99
CA PRO A 89 9.44 21.46 4.91
C PRO A 89 10.97 21.46 5.10
N GLU A 90 11.61 22.61 4.94
CA GLU A 90 13.08 22.76 4.98
C GLU A 90 13.64 23.13 6.37
N ASN A 91 12.77 23.28 7.39
CA ASN A 91 13.15 23.67 8.77
C ASN A 91 14.01 22.62 9.53
N LEU A 92 14.40 21.51 8.90
CA LEU A 92 15.06 20.38 9.56
C LEU A 92 16.41 20.78 10.19
N GLU A 93 17.19 21.61 9.51
CA GLU A 93 18.51 22.04 10.01
C GLU A 93 18.39 22.90 11.28
N GLU A 94 17.39 23.79 11.31
CA GLU A 94 17.09 24.64 12.47
C GLU A 94 16.57 23.82 13.65
N GLU A 95 15.71 22.82 13.39
CA GLU A 95 15.23 21.87 14.41
C GLU A 95 16.38 21.04 14.99
N LEU A 96 17.26 20.48 14.15
CA LEU A 96 18.40 19.68 14.59
C LEU A 96 19.44 20.51 15.36
N ALA A 97 19.73 21.73 14.92
CA ALA A 97 20.62 22.65 15.62
C ALA A 97 20.09 22.97 17.03
N THR A 98 18.79 23.20 17.14
CA THR A 98 18.11 23.47 18.43
C THR A 98 18.12 22.25 19.35
N LEU A 99 17.81 21.06 18.83
CA LEU A 99 17.71 19.83 19.61
C LEU A 99 19.07 19.31 20.12
N LEU A 100 20.13 19.47 19.33
CA LEU A 100 21.45 18.95 19.67
C LEU A 100 22.31 19.96 20.45
N GLN A 101 21.79 21.18 20.71
CA GLN A 101 22.54 22.31 21.29
C GLN A 101 23.90 22.53 20.60
N LEU A 102 24.00 22.14 19.33
CA LEU A 102 25.24 22.21 18.57
C LEU A 102 25.40 23.63 18.05
N ASN A 103 26.53 24.26 18.40
CA ASN A 103 26.97 25.50 17.79
C ASN A 103 27.51 25.14 16.39
N LEU A 104 26.61 24.91 15.42
CA LEU A 104 26.96 24.55 14.04
C LEU A 104 27.46 25.78 13.28
N THR A 105 28.60 26.33 13.69
CA THR A 105 29.24 27.44 12.98
C THR A 105 30.24 27.00 11.90
N GLU A 106 30.68 25.74 11.86
CA GLU A 106 31.86 25.39 11.03
C GLU A 106 31.81 24.01 10.32
N SER A 107 30.65 23.34 10.22
CA SER A 107 30.54 22.22 9.28
C SER A 107 29.21 22.23 8.54
N LYS A 108 29.24 22.77 7.31
CA LYS A 108 28.28 22.39 6.28
C LYS A 108 28.45 20.90 6.06
N LEU A 109 27.71 20.07 6.80
CA LEU A 109 27.42 18.72 6.36
C LEU A 109 26.86 18.92 4.95
N PRO A 110 27.49 18.41 3.88
CA PRO A 110 27.07 18.75 2.53
C PRO A 110 25.60 18.39 2.42
N ASP A 111 24.73 19.35 2.09
CA ASP A 111 23.27 19.28 2.20
C ASP A 111 22.72 17.92 1.70
N LYS A 112 23.35 17.38 0.66
CA LYS A 112 23.05 16.09 0.03
C LYS A 112 23.25 14.84 0.92
N VAL A 113 24.17 14.85 1.89
CA VAL A 113 24.43 13.71 2.80
C VAL A 113 23.34 13.60 3.86
N LEU A 114 22.83 14.72 4.37
CA LEU A 114 21.69 14.74 5.29
C LEU A 114 20.44 14.15 4.62
N TYR A 115 20.21 14.49 3.35
CA TYR A 115 19.10 13.96 2.55
C TYR A 115 19.27 12.51 2.07
N ILE A 116 20.45 11.88 2.24
CA ILE A 116 20.68 10.45 2.01
C ILE A 116 20.60 9.65 3.32
N ALA A 117 21.09 10.22 4.43
CA ALA A 117 21.03 9.61 5.75
C ALA A 117 19.59 9.52 6.30
N PHE A 118 18.75 10.51 5.97
CA PHE A 118 17.38 10.55 6.46
C PHE A 118 16.44 9.50 5.84
N PRO A 119 16.50 9.19 4.53
CA PRO A 119 15.83 8.03 3.95
C PRO A 119 16.17 6.72 4.67
N ALA A 120 17.45 6.50 5.03
CA ALA A 120 17.86 5.33 5.80
C ALA A 120 17.25 5.30 7.21
N ALA A 121 17.12 6.46 7.88
CA ALA A 121 16.40 6.57 9.14
C ALA A 121 14.89 6.31 8.98
N THR A 122 14.27 6.76 7.89
CA THR A 122 12.87 6.42 7.59
C THR A 122 12.69 4.93 7.28
N THR A 123 13.67 4.28 6.64
CA THR A 123 13.69 2.82 6.46
C THR A 123 13.72 2.08 7.80
N LEU A 124 14.52 2.57 8.75
CA LEU A 124 14.56 2.02 10.11
C LEU A 124 13.21 2.23 10.83
N LEU A 125 12.59 3.39 10.71
CA LEU A 125 11.26 3.65 11.28
C LEU A 125 10.17 2.77 10.66
N VAL A 126 10.21 2.55 9.35
CA VAL A 126 9.31 1.61 8.65
C VAL A 126 9.51 0.19 9.18
N PHE A 127 10.77 -0.25 9.32
CA PHE A 127 11.09 -1.56 9.86
C PHE A 127 10.57 -1.72 11.30
N LEU A 128 10.85 -0.76 12.17
CA LEU A 128 10.36 -0.78 13.56
C LEU A 128 8.82 -0.74 13.62
N GLY A 129 8.18 0.06 12.78
CA GLY A 129 6.72 0.13 12.67
C GLY A 129 6.09 -1.19 12.24
N GLN A 130 6.68 -1.86 11.23
CA GLN A 130 6.25 -3.19 10.79
C GLN A 130 6.43 -4.25 11.89
N MET A 131 7.53 -4.20 12.66
CA MET A 131 7.74 -5.10 13.80
C MET A 131 6.69 -4.87 14.89
N MET A 132 6.36 -3.61 15.19
CA MET A 132 5.34 -3.26 16.17
C MET A 132 3.94 -3.72 15.75
N GLU A 133 3.56 -3.48 14.49
CA GLU A 133 2.27 -3.94 13.94
C GLU A 133 2.15 -5.47 14.02
N PHE A 134 3.22 -6.19 13.70
CA PHE A 134 3.25 -7.64 13.83
C PHE A 134 3.05 -8.09 15.29
N ILE A 135 3.81 -7.52 16.24
CA ILE A 135 3.70 -7.86 17.66
C ILE A 135 2.27 -7.62 18.15
N LEU A 136 1.69 -6.49 17.77
CA LEU A 136 0.32 -6.12 18.11
C LEU A 136 -0.69 -7.13 17.52
N LEU A 137 -0.58 -7.44 16.24
CA LEU A 137 -1.46 -8.42 15.58
C LEU A 137 -1.29 -9.82 16.15
N HIS A 138 -0.07 -10.24 16.50
CA HIS A 138 0.18 -11.50 17.16
C HIS A 138 -0.51 -11.56 18.51
N PHE A 139 -0.37 -10.52 19.34
CA PHE A 139 -1.03 -10.45 20.64
C PHE A 139 -2.56 -10.45 20.52
N ILE A 140 -3.10 -9.68 19.56
CA ILE A 140 -4.55 -9.63 19.29
C ILE A 140 -5.06 -10.99 18.79
N ALA A 141 -4.37 -11.61 17.83
CA ALA A 141 -4.79 -12.88 17.21
C ALA A 141 -4.65 -14.08 18.17
N THR A 142 -3.69 -14.04 19.10
CA THR A 142 -3.52 -15.08 20.12
C THR A 142 -4.47 -14.90 21.30
N HIS A 143 -5.06 -13.72 21.48
CA HIS A 143 -5.95 -13.45 22.61
C HIS A 143 -7.24 -14.30 22.55
N PRO A 144 -7.56 -15.07 23.61
CA PRO A 144 -8.62 -16.08 23.58
C PRO A 144 -10.03 -15.51 23.37
N LYS A 145 -10.29 -14.27 23.79
CA LYS A 145 -11.58 -13.59 23.53
C LYS A 145 -11.75 -13.22 22.06
N VAL A 146 -10.66 -12.83 21.39
CA VAL A 146 -10.68 -12.38 20.00
C VAL A 146 -10.90 -13.57 19.07
N LYS A 147 -10.22 -14.71 19.32
CA LYS A 147 -10.47 -15.98 18.60
C LYS A 147 -11.94 -16.43 18.65
N ARG A 148 -12.67 -16.10 19.72
CA ARG A 148 -14.09 -16.45 19.87
C ARG A 148 -15.02 -15.50 19.10
N CYS A 149 -14.59 -14.26 18.87
CA CYS A 149 -15.39 -13.21 18.22
C CYS A 149 -15.14 -13.12 16.71
N ILE A 150 -13.98 -13.55 16.21
CA ILE A 150 -13.66 -13.50 14.79
C ILE A 150 -14.32 -14.69 14.09
N ARG A 151 -15.45 -14.42 13.43
CA ARG A 151 -16.00 -15.31 12.38
C ARG A 151 -15.27 -14.98 11.08
N PHE A 152 -14.53 -15.95 10.54
CA PHE A 152 -13.93 -15.83 9.23
C PHE A 152 -15.06 -15.76 8.18
N HIS A 153 -15.13 -14.66 7.42
CA HIS A 153 -15.87 -14.67 6.16
C HIS A 153 -14.94 -15.33 5.14
N GLU A 154 -15.34 -16.50 4.63
CA GLU A 154 -14.57 -17.31 3.66
C GLU A 154 -14.38 -16.61 2.30
N ASP A 155 -15.11 -15.53 2.04
CA ASP A 155 -15.33 -14.93 0.71
C ASP A 155 -14.17 -14.15 0.08
N LYS A 156 -13.02 -14.02 0.74
CA LYS A 156 -11.94 -13.12 0.28
C LYS A 156 -10.64 -13.88 0.07
N ASP A 157 -10.29 -14.18 -1.19
CA ASP A 157 -9.09 -14.92 -1.66
C ASP A 157 -7.73 -14.26 -1.38
N HIS A 158 -7.67 -13.13 -0.65
CA HIS A 158 -6.41 -12.43 -0.37
C HIS A 158 -5.78 -12.88 0.94
N MET A 159 -4.46 -13.14 0.87
CA MET A 159 -3.61 -13.45 2.00
C MET A 159 -3.21 -12.17 2.72
N ASN A 160 -3.88 -11.89 3.83
CA ASN A 160 -3.58 -10.75 4.69
C ASN A 160 -2.62 -11.19 5.81
N LEU A 161 -1.82 -10.28 6.39
CA LEU A 161 -0.91 -10.58 7.52
C LEU A 161 -1.64 -11.34 8.63
N PHE A 162 -2.84 -10.87 8.97
CA PHE A 162 -3.72 -11.54 9.92
C PHE A 162 -4.05 -12.98 9.52
N ARG A 163 -4.36 -13.24 8.24
CA ARG A 163 -4.68 -14.59 7.74
C ARG A 163 -3.44 -15.49 7.71
N LEU A 164 -2.26 -14.96 7.39
CA LEU A 164 -1.00 -15.73 7.48
C LEU A 164 -0.72 -16.18 8.93
N VAL A 165 -0.95 -15.29 9.90
CA VAL A 165 -0.79 -15.59 11.33
C VAL A 165 -1.83 -16.60 11.82
N THR A 166 -3.05 -16.59 11.26
CA THR A 166 -4.12 -17.50 11.70
C THR A 166 -4.24 -18.80 10.90
N ASN A 167 -3.73 -18.86 9.67
CA ASN A 167 -3.99 -19.93 8.69
C ASN A 167 -2.72 -20.74 8.35
N THR A 168 -1.96 -21.14 9.37
CA THR A 168 -0.79 -22.04 9.23
C THR A 168 -1.22 -23.50 9.09
N HIS A 169 -2.04 -23.82 8.10
CA HIS A 169 -2.35 -25.19 7.71
C HIS A 169 -2.09 -25.35 6.21
N GLY A 170 -0.99 -26.03 5.83
CA GLY A 170 -1.12 -26.92 4.68
C GLY A 170 0.07 -27.21 3.77
N ASP A 171 1.13 -26.40 3.66
CA ASP A 171 2.19 -26.73 2.67
C ASP A 171 3.63 -26.46 3.14
N LYS A 172 4.41 -27.55 3.21
CA LYS A 172 5.75 -27.63 3.83
C LYS A 172 6.90 -27.68 2.82
N SER A 173 6.66 -27.36 1.55
CA SER A 173 7.63 -27.62 0.46
C SER A 173 8.73 -26.55 0.25
N ALA A 174 8.86 -25.53 1.11
CA ALA A 174 9.99 -24.58 1.08
C ALA A 174 10.55 -24.28 2.48
N PHE A 175 11.87 -24.06 2.61
CA PHE A 175 12.49 -23.64 3.89
C PHE A 175 11.85 -22.34 4.46
N LEU A 176 11.39 -21.44 3.59
CA LEU A 176 10.60 -20.26 3.98
C LEU A 176 9.14 -20.58 4.36
N SER A 177 8.57 -21.71 3.91
CA SER A 177 7.24 -22.18 4.33
C SER A 177 7.27 -22.96 5.65
N ALA A 178 8.45 -23.41 6.09
CA ALA A 178 8.65 -24.02 7.42
C ALA A 178 8.55 -23.00 8.57
N TYR A 179 8.89 -21.73 8.30
CA TYR A 179 8.75 -20.61 9.24
C TYR A 179 7.98 -19.46 8.57
N PRO A 180 6.65 -19.55 8.42
CA PRO A 180 5.83 -18.52 7.74
C PRO A 180 6.00 -17.13 8.37
N PHE A 181 6.34 -17.09 9.66
CA PHE A 181 6.67 -15.86 10.38
C PHE A 181 7.97 -15.21 9.89
N LEU A 182 9.05 -15.99 9.82
CA LEU A 182 10.37 -15.47 9.46
C LEU A 182 10.40 -15.06 7.99
N SER A 183 9.77 -15.85 7.12
CA SER A 183 9.67 -15.54 5.69
C SER A 183 8.85 -14.28 5.41
N TYR A 184 7.73 -14.09 6.10
CA TYR A 184 6.94 -12.87 5.97
C TYR A 184 7.68 -11.64 6.50
N THR A 185 8.28 -11.76 7.69
CA THR A 185 9.04 -10.67 8.31
C THR A 185 10.21 -10.24 7.43
N LEU A 186 10.98 -11.21 6.92
CA LEU A 186 12.08 -10.93 5.99
C LEU A 186 11.55 -10.34 4.69
N GLY A 187 10.49 -10.89 4.11
CA GLY A 187 9.89 -10.39 2.87
C GLY A 187 9.42 -8.93 2.98
N MET A 188 8.73 -8.59 4.06
CA MET A 188 8.28 -7.22 4.33
C MET A 188 9.46 -6.28 4.60
N THR A 189 10.49 -6.76 5.31
CA THR A 189 11.71 -5.99 5.58
C THR A 189 12.46 -5.67 4.29
N PHE A 190 12.69 -6.67 3.44
CA PHE A 190 13.34 -6.48 2.14
C PHE A 190 12.49 -5.61 1.21
N GLY A 191 11.17 -5.79 1.19
CA GLY A 191 10.24 -4.95 0.45
C GLY A 191 10.27 -3.48 0.90
N GLY A 192 10.33 -3.23 2.22
CA GLY A 192 10.47 -1.90 2.80
C GLY A 192 11.81 -1.24 2.49
N LEU A 193 12.91 -2.00 2.57
CA LEU A 193 14.25 -1.55 2.16
C LEU A 193 14.28 -1.16 0.68
N PHE A 194 13.72 -2.01 -0.18
CA PHE A 194 13.61 -1.74 -1.61
C PHE A 194 12.78 -0.48 -1.89
N ALA A 195 11.61 -0.36 -1.28
CA ALA A 195 10.71 0.77 -1.48
C ALA A 195 11.29 2.10 -0.97
N SER A 196 12.15 2.06 0.05
CA SER A 196 12.75 3.26 0.66
C SER A 196 14.07 3.70 0.01
N ALA A 197 14.77 2.81 -0.69
CA ALA A 197 16.04 3.13 -1.35
C ALA A 197 16.00 4.38 -2.27
N PRO A 198 14.97 4.61 -3.11
CA PRO A 198 14.96 5.77 -4.01
C PRO A 198 14.45 7.07 -3.34
N VAL A 199 13.95 7.03 -2.11
CA VAL A 199 13.30 8.18 -1.45
C VAL A 199 14.21 9.40 -1.36
N GLY A 200 15.50 9.21 -1.09
CA GLY A 200 16.45 10.33 -1.06
C GLY A 200 16.54 11.06 -2.40
N LEU A 201 16.53 10.31 -3.52
CA LEU A 201 16.52 10.89 -4.86
C LEU A 201 15.21 11.63 -5.14
N PHE A 202 14.08 11.09 -4.67
CA PHE A 202 12.78 11.76 -4.80
C PHE A 202 12.68 13.05 -3.99
N TYR A 203 13.44 13.17 -2.89
CA TYR A 203 13.45 14.38 -2.09
C TYR A 203 14.31 15.50 -2.72
N ILE A 204 15.40 15.12 -3.39
CA ILE A 204 16.38 16.05 -3.98
C ILE A 204 15.97 16.49 -5.39
N TYR A 205 15.43 15.59 -6.21
CA TYR A 205 15.21 15.84 -7.63
C TYR A 205 13.73 15.87 -8.02
N PHE A 206 13.25 17.06 -8.40
CA PHE A 206 11.87 17.30 -8.83
C PHE A 206 11.45 16.37 -9.98
N ASN A 207 12.30 16.25 -11.00
CA ASN A 207 11.99 15.46 -12.19
C ASN A 207 11.87 13.97 -11.88
N ILE A 208 12.73 13.45 -10.99
CA ILE A 208 12.71 12.03 -10.60
C ILE A 208 11.44 11.73 -9.79
N ASN A 209 11.12 12.59 -8.82
CA ASN A 209 9.90 12.45 -8.03
C ASN A 209 8.64 12.54 -8.92
N THR A 210 8.59 13.52 -9.82
CA THR A 210 7.48 13.69 -10.76
C THR A 210 7.28 12.44 -11.63
N ALA A 211 8.37 11.90 -12.20
CA ALA A 211 8.32 10.68 -12.98
C ALA A 211 7.79 9.50 -12.15
N PHE A 212 8.25 9.36 -10.90
CA PHE A 212 7.77 8.33 -9.99
C PHE A 212 6.27 8.44 -9.69
N VAL A 213 5.78 9.62 -9.30
CA VAL A 213 4.36 9.87 -9.04
C VAL A 213 3.51 9.52 -10.26
N VAL A 214 3.91 9.94 -11.46
CA VAL A 214 3.21 9.63 -12.71
C VAL A 214 3.17 8.12 -12.97
N ILE A 215 4.30 7.42 -12.80
CA ILE A 215 4.38 5.97 -13.00
C ILE A 215 3.44 5.22 -12.02
N ILE A 216 3.44 5.62 -10.75
CA ILE A 216 2.62 4.98 -9.72
C ILE A 216 1.12 5.21 -9.99
N LEU A 217 0.72 6.44 -10.31
CA LEU A 217 -0.68 6.76 -10.65
C LEU A 217 -1.11 6.06 -11.94
N PHE A 218 -0.23 5.99 -12.94
CA PHE A 218 -0.49 5.24 -14.17
C PHE A 218 -0.66 3.74 -13.89
N SER A 219 0.14 3.17 -13.00
CA SER A 219 0.02 1.75 -12.60
C SER A 219 -1.34 1.45 -11.97
N ALA A 220 -1.85 2.36 -11.12
CA ALA A 220 -3.18 2.25 -10.55
C ALA A 220 -4.29 2.27 -11.62
N LEU A 221 -4.17 3.20 -12.57
CA LEU A 221 -5.10 3.35 -13.69
C LEU A 221 -5.07 2.12 -14.61
N TRP A 222 -3.88 1.66 -14.97
CA TRP A 222 -3.68 0.48 -15.81
C TRP A 222 -4.29 -0.77 -15.17
N SER A 223 -4.08 -0.96 -13.87
CA SER A 223 -4.67 -2.06 -13.11
C SER A 223 -6.20 -1.97 -13.07
N GLY A 224 -6.75 -0.75 -12.95
CA GLY A 224 -8.18 -0.48 -13.08
C GLY A 224 -8.75 -0.88 -14.44
N SER A 225 -8.10 -0.47 -15.53
CA SER A 225 -8.51 -0.83 -16.90
C SER A 225 -8.50 -2.35 -17.13
N ARG A 226 -7.46 -3.05 -16.68
CA ARG A 226 -7.40 -4.52 -16.76
C ARG A 226 -8.53 -5.19 -15.98
N PHE A 227 -8.89 -4.64 -14.83
CA PHE A 227 -10.04 -5.12 -14.05
C PHE A 227 -11.34 -4.99 -14.85
N TYR A 228 -11.59 -3.84 -15.47
CA TYR A 228 -12.78 -3.64 -16.31
C TYR A 228 -12.82 -4.60 -17.50
N VAL A 229 -11.71 -4.75 -18.23
CA VAL A 229 -11.64 -5.69 -19.37
C VAL A 229 -11.94 -7.12 -18.92
N LYS A 230 -11.41 -7.55 -17.76
CA LYS A 230 -11.70 -8.86 -17.20
C LYS A 230 -13.18 -9.04 -16.85
N VAL A 231 -13.78 -8.06 -16.16
CA VAL A 231 -15.18 -8.13 -15.74
C VAL A 231 -16.12 -8.16 -16.94
N PHE A 232 -15.91 -7.29 -17.93
CA PHE A 232 -16.73 -7.28 -19.14
C PHE A 232 -16.50 -8.55 -19.98
N GLY A 233 -15.28 -9.07 -20.07
CA GLY A 233 -15.01 -10.34 -20.75
C GLY A 233 -15.76 -11.50 -20.10
N LEU A 234 -15.76 -11.59 -18.76
CA LEU A 234 -16.49 -12.62 -18.02
C LEU A 234 -18.01 -12.50 -18.21
N TYR A 235 -18.54 -11.27 -18.25
CA TYR A 235 -19.96 -11.04 -18.48
C TYR A 235 -20.42 -11.52 -19.86
N HIS A 236 -19.64 -11.27 -20.91
CA HIS A 236 -19.96 -11.77 -22.26
C HIS A 236 -19.89 -13.29 -22.34
N MET A 237 -18.88 -13.91 -21.73
CA MET A 237 -18.76 -15.37 -21.70
C MET A 237 -19.91 -16.04 -20.93
N ASP A 238 -20.39 -15.42 -19.84
CA ASP A 238 -21.55 -15.94 -19.11
C ASP A 238 -22.83 -15.85 -19.95
N GLN A 239 -23.04 -14.75 -20.69
CA GLN A 239 -24.16 -14.64 -21.63
C GLN A 239 -24.09 -15.68 -22.74
N GLU A 240 -22.92 -15.88 -23.37
CA GLU A 240 -22.72 -16.90 -24.40
C GLU A 240 -23.01 -18.31 -23.85
N ASN A 241 -22.51 -18.64 -22.66
CA ASN A 241 -22.76 -19.94 -22.03
C ASN A 241 -24.24 -20.14 -21.68
N GLN A 242 -24.95 -19.10 -21.24
CA GLN A 242 -26.40 -19.16 -21.00
C GLN A 242 -27.18 -19.40 -22.29
N VAL A 243 -26.81 -18.72 -23.38
CA VAL A 243 -27.43 -18.90 -24.70
C VAL A 243 -27.14 -20.30 -25.24
N GLU A 244 -25.90 -20.78 -25.20
CA GLU A 244 -25.55 -22.15 -25.60
C GLU A 244 -26.29 -23.20 -24.76
N GLY A 245 -26.41 -22.96 -23.45
CA GLY A 245 -27.18 -23.80 -22.55
C GLY A 245 -28.65 -23.89 -22.95
N GLN A 246 -29.30 -22.75 -23.26
CA GLN A 246 -30.68 -22.69 -23.74
C GLN A 246 -30.85 -23.39 -25.08
N VAL A 247 -29.94 -23.20 -26.03
CA VAL A 247 -29.95 -23.88 -27.34
C VAL A 247 -29.81 -25.39 -27.15
N LYS A 248 -28.91 -25.88 -26.29
CA LYS A 248 -28.78 -27.32 -25.99
C LYS A 248 -30.04 -27.91 -25.36
N VAL A 249 -30.71 -27.17 -24.46
CA VAL A 249 -31.99 -27.60 -23.89
C VAL A 249 -33.08 -27.64 -24.95
N GLN A 250 -33.17 -26.63 -25.81
CA GLN A 250 -34.17 -26.58 -26.88
C GLN A 250 -33.95 -27.69 -27.92
N VAL A 251 -32.71 -27.91 -28.36
CA VAL A 251 -32.36 -29.03 -29.27
C VAL A 251 -32.67 -30.39 -28.64
N ARG A 252 -32.49 -30.55 -27.32
CA ARG A 252 -32.87 -31.78 -26.59
C ARG A 252 -34.39 -31.96 -26.50
N LEU A 253 -35.17 -30.88 -26.41
CA LEU A 253 -36.63 -30.94 -26.37
C LEU A 253 -37.23 -31.17 -27.77
N GLU A 254 -36.56 -30.71 -28.83
CA GLU A 254 -37.01 -30.84 -30.22
C GLU A 254 -36.50 -32.12 -30.91
N SER A 255 -35.58 -32.88 -30.30
CA SER A 255 -35.09 -34.13 -30.90
C SER A 255 -36.20 -35.21 -30.87
N PRO A 256 -36.56 -35.85 -32.00
CA PRO A 256 -37.68 -36.79 -32.08
C PRO A 256 -37.47 -38.11 -31.30
N PHE A 257 -36.27 -38.34 -30.77
CA PHE A 257 -35.93 -39.47 -29.94
C PHE A 257 -35.34 -38.96 -28.63
N GLY A 258 -36.12 -39.04 -27.56
CA GLY A 258 -35.59 -38.92 -26.21
C GLY A 258 -34.69 -40.10 -25.90
N GLU A 259 -33.48 -40.10 -26.43
CA GLU A 259 -32.47 -41.10 -26.07
C GLU A 259 -31.82 -40.69 -24.74
N GLU A 260 -32.16 -41.47 -23.71
CA GLU A 260 -31.30 -41.76 -22.58
C GLU A 260 -29.95 -42.27 -23.09
N LEU A 261 -29.01 -41.37 -23.41
CA LEU A 261 -27.60 -41.72 -23.38
C LEU A 261 -27.18 -41.78 -21.92
N GLY A 262 -27.29 -43.00 -21.40
CA GLY A 262 -27.04 -43.36 -20.03
C GLY A 262 -25.67 -42.93 -19.52
N SER A 263 -25.65 -42.72 -18.21
CA SER A 263 -24.49 -42.99 -17.37
C SER A 263 -23.78 -44.26 -17.84
N ASN A 264 -22.57 -44.14 -18.36
CA ASN A 264 -21.46 -45.08 -18.17
C ASN A 264 -20.26 -44.61 -19.01
N VAL A 265 -19.24 -44.08 -18.31
CA VAL A 265 -17.78 -44.30 -18.39
C VAL A 265 -17.07 -43.05 -17.89
#